data_AF-A0A5N4C4R7-F1
#
_entry.id   AF-A0A5N4C4R7-F1
#
_cell.length_a   1.000
_cell.length_b   1.000
_cell.length_c   1.000
_cell.angle_alpha   90.00
_cell.angle_beta   90.00
_cell.angle_gamma   90.00
#
_symmetry.space_group_name_H-M   'P 1'
#
loop_
_entity.id
_entity.type
_entity.pdbx_description
1 polymer ?
#
loop_
_entity_poly.entity_id
_entity_poly.type
_entity_poly.pdbx_seq_one_letter_code
_entity_poly.pdbx_strand_id
1 'polypeptide(L)'
;MEGQDVTLTVPGYPKDLLVYTWYRGPASEPNRLLSQLPSGNWIAGPAHTGREVGFPSCSLLVQKLNLTDAGRYTLKTVTLQGKTETLEVELQVALNLPSSHRDQRHLPEPEPAMG
;
A
#
# COMPACT_ATOMS: atom_id res chain seq x y z
N MET A 1 -6.98 2.41 5.51
CA MET A 1 -8.10 3.33 5.21
C MET A 1 -7.79 4.04 3.90
N GLU A 2 -8.81 4.43 3.14
CA GLU A 2 -8.63 5.35 2.02
C GLU A 2 -8.02 6.69 2.50
N GLY A 3 -7.19 7.31 1.66
CA GLY A 3 -6.49 8.57 1.89
C GLY A 3 -5.19 8.46 2.70
N GLN A 4 -4.92 7.30 3.31
CA GLN A 4 -3.70 7.09 4.12
C GLN A 4 -2.53 6.54 3.29
N ASP A 5 -1.33 6.78 3.79
CA ASP A 5 -0.11 6.15 3.29
C ASP A 5 0.10 4.80 3.99
N VAL A 6 0.49 3.77 3.24
CA VAL A 6 0.81 2.44 3.80
C VAL A 6 2.16 1.96 3.27
N THR A 7 2.91 1.25 4.11
CA THR A 7 4.14 0.57 3.68
C THR A 7 3.95 -0.94 3.72
N LEU A 8 4.08 -1.58 2.56
CA LEU A 8 4.22 -3.03 2.43
C LEU A 8 5.64 -3.39 2.87
N THR A 9 5.77 -3.82 4.12
CA THR A 9 7.07 -4.12 4.74
C THR A 9 7.54 -5.52 4.36
N VAL A 10 8.82 -5.64 3.99
CA VAL A 10 9.42 -6.92 3.57
C VAL A 10 10.43 -7.38 4.62
N PRO A 11 10.09 -8.37 5.46
CA PRO A 11 11.06 -8.92 6.42
C PRO A 11 12.06 -9.83 5.70
N GLY A 12 13.32 -9.80 6.15
CA GLY A 12 14.33 -10.75 5.70
C GLY A 12 14.72 -10.66 4.22
N TYR A 13 14.62 -9.47 3.60
CA TYR A 13 15.10 -9.24 2.23
C TYR A 13 16.58 -9.63 2.09
N PRO A 14 17.01 -10.13 0.91
CA PRO A 14 18.36 -10.65 0.73
C PRO A 14 19.42 -9.56 0.91
N LYS A 15 20.50 -9.88 1.62
CA LYS A 15 21.63 -8.95 1.87
C LYS A 15 22.50 -8.74 0.63
N ASP A 16 22.54 -9.73 -0.25
CA ASP A 16 23.24 -9.71 -1.53
C ASP A 16 22.28 -9.40 -2.69
N LEU A 17 21.32 -8.50 -2.46
CA LEU A 17 20.38 -8.04 -3.47
C LEU A 17 21.10 -7.37 -4.64
N LEU A 18 20.75 -7.78 -5.86
CA LEU A 18 21.24 -7.16 -7.11
C LEU A 18 20.18 -6.22 -7.71
N VAL A 19 18.93 -6.67 -7.77
CA VAL A 19 17.81 -5.91 -8.36
C VAL A 19 16.52 -6.40 -7.70
N TYR A 20 15.55 -5.53 -7.56
CA TYR A 20 14.19 -5.95 -7.22
C TYR A 20 13.14 -5.13 -7.97
N THR A 21 11.95 -5.72 -8.11
CA THR A 21 10.82 -5.12 -8.82
C THR A 21 9.53 -5.39 -8.10
N TRP A 22 8.71 -4.36 -7.93
CA TRP A 22 7.31 -4.49 -7.49
C TRP A 22 6.35 -4.47 -8.67
N TYR A 23 5.27 -5.23 -8.53
CA TYR A 23 4.17 -5.34 -9.48
C TYR A 23 2.84 -5.20 -8.74
N ARG A 24 1.86 -4.56 -9.39
CA ARG A 24 0.46 -4.58 -8.97
C ARG A 24 -0.23 -5.76 -9.67
N GLY A 25 -0.44 -6.85 -8.93
CA GLY A 25 -0.89 -8.14 -9.46
C GLY A 25 0.28 -9.03 -9.89
N PRO A 26 0.06 -9.95 -10.86
CA PRO A 26 1.10 -10.88 -11.34
C PRO A 26 2.37 -10.17 -11.81
N ALA A 27 3.52 -10.82 -11.65
CA ALA A 27 4.83 -10.33 -12.10
C ALA A 27 4.97 -10.32 -13.63
N SER A 28 4.32 -9.35 -14.26
CA SER A 28 4.34 -9.09 -15.70
C SER A 28 4.63 -7.62 -15.98
N GLU A 29 5.19 -7.33 -17.17
CA GLU A 29 5.61 -5.98 -17.53
C GLU A 29 4.50 -4.90 -17.43
N PRO A 30 3.25 -5.15 -17.90
CA PRO A 30 2.16 -4.16 -17.76
C PRO A 30 1.85 -3.80 -16.30
N ASN A 31 2.14 -4.71 -15.37
CA ASN A 31 1.85 -4.55 -13.95
C ASN A 31 3.03 -3.96 -13.17
N ARG A 32 4.17 -3.70 -13.81
CA ARG A 32 5.37 -3.23 -13.12
C ARG A 32 5.14 -1.84 -12.54
N LEU A 33 5.32 -1.72 -11.23
CA LEU A 33 5.26 -0.45 -10.50
C LEU A 33 6.62 0.25 -10.54
N LEU A 34 7.66 -0.40 -10.02
CA LEU A 34 9.00 0.16 -9.97
C LEU A 34 10.05 -0.93 -9.85
N SER A 35 11.26 -0.60 -10.27
CA SER A 35 12.45 -1.43 -10.10
C SER A 35 13.59 -0.62 -9.50
N GLN A 36 14.36 -1.26 -8.61
CA GLN A 36 15.68 -0.77 -8.22
C GLN A 36 16.74 -1.43 -9.09
N LEU A 37 17.55 -0.64 -9.78
CA LEU A 37 18.69 -1.12 -10.55
C LEU A 37 19.87 -1.49 -9.64
N PRO A 38 20.85 -2.28 -10.14
CA PRO A 38 22.09 -2.56 -9.42
C PRO A 38 22.87 -1.31 -8.97
N SER A 39 22.72 -0.19 -9.68
CA SER A 39 23.33 1.09 -9.31
C SER A 39 22.64 1.79 -8.13
N GLY A 40 21.51 1.26 -7.64
CA GLY A 40 20.63 1.89 -6.66
C GLY A 40 19.62 2.88 -7.26
N ASN A 41 19.68 3.14 -8.57
CA ASN A 41 18.73 4.03 -9.25
C ASN A 41 17.35 3.37 -9.38
N TRP A 42 16.31 4.19 -9.32
CA TRP A 42 14.92 3.75 -9.47
C TRP A 42 14.41 3.96 -10.89
N ILE A 43 13.64 3.01 -11.39
CA ILE A 43 12.92 3.12 -12.66
C ILE A 43 11.44 2.85 -12.41
N ALA A 44 10.58 3.77 -12.84
CA ALA A 44 9.13 3.60 -12.86
C ALA A 44 8.72 2.62 -13.96
N GLY A 45 7.75 1.75 -13.66
CA GLY A 45 7.12 0.87 -14.63
C GLY A 45 5.79 1.42 -15.17
N PRO A 46 5.15 0.70 -16.11
CA PRO A 46 3.90 1.16 -16.73
C PRO A 46 2.73 1.33 -15.77
N ALA A 47 2.69 0.58 -14.66
CA ALA A 47 1.63 0.68 -13.66
C ALA A 47 1.91 1.74 -12.58
N HIS A 48 3.05 2.44 -12.64
CA HIS A 48 3.40 3.46 -11.66
C HIS A 48 2.44 4.65 -11.76
N THR A 49 1.88 5.07 -10.62
CA THR A 49 0.95 6.19 -10.54
C THR A 49 1.61 7.47 -9.98
N GLY A 50 2.90 7.40 -9.64
CA GLY A 50 3.59 8.47 -8.91
C GLY A 50 3.36 8.42 -7.39
N ARG A 51 2.53 7.49 -6.90
CA ARG A 51 2.25 7.31 -5.47
C ARG A 51 3.07 6.18 -4.84
N GLU A 52 3.73 5.36 -5.64
CA GLU A 52 4.50 4.21 -5.17
C GLU A 52 5.98 4.55 -5.01
N VAL A 53 6.55 4.36 -3.82
CA VAL A 53 7.97 4.66 -3.55
C VAL A 53 8.64 3.41 -3.00
N GLY A 54 9.75 3.00 -3.63
CA GLY A 54 10.56 1.87 -3.20
C GLY A 54 11.61 2.26 -2.16
N PHE A 55 12.00 1.30 -1.32
CA PHE A 55 13.09 1.45 -0.35
C PHE A 55 14.18 0.39 -0.56
N PRO A 56 15.45 0.67 -0.18
CA PRO A 56 16.52 -0.33 -0.20
C PRO A 56 16.20 -1.61 0.61
N SER A 57 15.25 -1.56 1.54
CA SER A 57 14.72 -2.72 2.27
C SER A 57 13.73 -3.58 1.49
N CYS A 58 13.66 -3.40 0.16
CA CYS A 58 12.64 -3.95 -0.74
C CYS A 58 11.19 -3.56 -0.41
N SER A 59 10.95 -2.73 0.60
CA SER A 59 9.61 -2.32 1.01
C SER A 59 9.01 -1.33 0.01
N LEU A 60 7.68 -1.27 -0.04
CA LEU A 60 6.93 -0.38 -0.93
C LEU A 60 6.02 0.54 -0.11
N LEU A 61 6.23 1.84 -0.21
CA LEU A 61 5.25 2.83 0.20
C LEU A 61 4.22 3.01 -0.91
N VAL A 62 2.93 2.98 -0.57
CA VAL A 62 1.84 3.42 -1.43
C VAL A 62 1.16 4.59 -0.74
N GLN A 63 1.30 5.78 -1.33
CA GLN A 63 0.76 7.01 -0.77
C GLN A 63 -0.71 7.19 -1.14
N LYS A 64 -1.48 7.82 -0.25
CA LYS A 64 -2.88 8.22 -0.47
C LYS A 64 -3.69 7.09 -1.11
N LEU A 65 -3.82 5.98 -0.38
CA LEU A 65 -4.56 4.81 -0.82
C LEU A 65 -5.96 5.20 -1.31
N ASN A 66 -6.41 4.54 -2.37
CA ASN A 66 -7.81 4.54 -2.78
C ASN A 66 -8.29 3.08 -2.92
N LEU A 67 -9.58 2.89 -3.18
CA LEU A 67 -10.15 1.55 -3.29
C LEU A 67 -9.57 0.72 -4.44
N THR A 68 -9.07 1.34 -5.51
CA THR A 68 -8.46 0.63 -6.66
C THR A 68 -7.01 0.22 -6.40
N ASP A 69 -6.42 0.66 -5.29
CA ASP A 69 -5.11 0.19 -4.83
C ASP A 69 -5.21 -1.16 -4.09
N ALA A 70 -6.41 -1.59 -3.72
CA ALA A 70 -6.62 -2.91 -3.12
C ALA A 70 -6.29 -4.03 -4.13
N GLY A 71 -5.85 -5.17 -3.59
CA GLY A 71 -5.54 -6.36 -4.35
C GLY A 71 -4.12 -6.86 -4.10
N ARG A 72 -3.73 -7.82 -4.93
CA ARG A 72 -2.42 -8.48 -4.85
C ARG A 72 -1.30 -7.56 -5.33
N TYR A 73 -0.19 -7.60 -4.61
CA TYR A 73 1.10 -7.03 -4.99
C TYR A 73 2.14 -8.15 -5.00
N THR A 74 3.03 -8.12 -5.98
CA THR A 74 4.10 -9.09 -6.11
C THR A 74 5.44 -8.39 -6.11
N LEU A 75 6.34 -8.81 -5.22
CA LEU A 75 7.74 -8.43 -5.22
C LEU A 75 8.55 -9.57 -5.84
N LYS A 76 9.42 -9.23 -6.79
CA LYS A 76 10.46 -10.13 -7.30
C LYS A 76 11.83 -9.58 -6.91
N THR A 77 12.67 -10.39 -6.29
CA THR A 77 14.05 -10.05 -5.98
C THR A 77 14.99 -10.97 -6.75
N VAL A 78 16.16 -10.45 -7.12
CA VAL A 78 17.26 -11.22 -7.68
C VAL A 78 18.53 -10.87 -6.92
N THR A 79 19.28 -11.88 -6.49
CA THR A 79 20.55 -11.74 -5.78
C THR A 79 21.73 -11.66 -6.75
N LEU A 80 22.90 -11.26 -6.25
CA LEU A 80 24.16 -11.29 -6.99
C LEU A 80 24.52 -12.69 -7.53
N GLN A 81 24.03 -13.73 -6.89
CA GLN A 81 24.23 -15.13 -7.29
C GLN A 81 23.20 -15.60 -8.32
N GLY A 82 22.29 -14.73 -8.76
CA GLY A 82 21.22 -15.04 -9.72
C GLY A 82 20.02 -15.76 -9.11
N LYS A 83 20.00 -16.00 -7.78
CA LYS A 83 18.82 -16.55 -7.10
C LYS A 83 17.67 -15.56 -7.21
N THR A 84 16.52 -16.05 -7.67
CA THR A 84 15.28 -15.29 -7.78
C THR A 84 14.29 -15.72 -6.71
N GLU A 85 13.68 -14.78 -6.01
CA GLU A 85 12.61 -15.03 -5.04
C GLU A 85 11.41 -14.12 -5.30
N THR A 86 10.22 -14.63 -4.98
CA THR A 86 8.96 -13.90 -5.14
C THR A 86 8.22 -13.86 -3.80
N LEU A 87 7.71 -12.68 -3.45
CA LEU A 87 6.80 -12.47 -2.32
C LEU A 87 5.48 -11.91 -2.86
N GLU A 88 4.36 -12.47 -2.42
CA GLU A 88 3.02 -11.94 -2.72
C GLU A 88 2.39 -11.39 -1.44
N VAL A 89 1.78 -10.21 -1.54
CA VAL A 89 1.11 -9.51 -0.45
C VAL A 89 -0.26 -9.06 -0.92
N GLU A 90 -1.30 -9.33 -0.14
CA GLU A 90 -2.65 -8.84 -0.42
C GLU A 90 -2.89 -7.53 0.36
N LEU A 91 -3.19 -6.44 -0.34
CA LEU A 91 -3.53 -5.16 0.28
C LEU A 91 -5.05 -4.98 0.29
N GLN A 92 -5.61 -4.74 1.47
CA GLN A 92 -7.02 -4.38 1.63
C GLN A 92 -7.16 -2.90 1.94
N VAL A 93 -8.10 -2.23 1.27
CA VAL A 93 -8.43 -0.81 1.52
C VAL A 93 -9.90 -0.72 1.89
N ALA A 94 -10.19 -0.08 3.02
CA ALA A 94 -11.55 0.19 3.49
C ALA A 94 -11.81 1.70 3.53
N LEU A 95 -13.05 2.08 3.19
CA LEU A 95 -13.55 3.44 3.33
C LEU A 95 -13.47 3.88 4.80
N ASN A 96 -12.95 5.08 5.03
CA ASN A 96 -13.02 5.68 6.34
C ASN A 96 -14.33 6.48 6.44
N LEU A 97 -15.43 5.80 6.80
CA LEU A 97 -16.69 6.48 7.03
C LEU A 97 -16.58 7.28 8.33
N PRO A 98 -16.84 8.61 8.33
CA PRO A 98 -16.95 9.34 9.58
C PRO A 98 -18.08 8.70 10.39
N SER A 99 -17.79 8.35 11.64
CA SER A 99 -18.78 7.84 12.57
C SER A 99 -19.94 8.82 12.62
N SER A 100 -21.11 8.40 12.15
CA SER A 100 -22.35 9.17 12.26
C SER A 100 -22.52 9.54 13.73
N HIS A 101 -22.41 10.83 14.02
CA HIS A 101 -22.84 11.40 15.29
C HIS A 101 -24.31 10.99 15.43
N ARG A 102 -24.58 9.99 16.26
CA ARG A 102 -25.92 9.69 16.76
C ARG A 102 -26.45 11.00 17.29
N ASP A 103 -27.42 11.55 16.57
CA ASP A 103 -28.35 12.57 17.02
C ASP A 103 -28.72 12.27 18.48
N GLN A 104 -28.08 12.96 19.42
CA GLN A 104 -28.64 13.10 20.75
C GLN A 104 -29.85 14.01 20.55
N ARG A 105 -30.98 13.39 20.22
CA ARG A 105 -32.29 14.00 20.39
C ARG A 105 -32.40 14.42 21.85
N HIS A 106 -32.04 15.67 22.11
CA HIS A 106 -32.43 16.39 23.30
C HIS A 106 -33.96 16.51 23.21
N LEU A 107 -34.65 15.55 23.82
CA LEU A 107 -36.06 15.74 24.17
C LEU A 107 -36.09 16.86 25.22
N PRO A 108 -36.82 17.97 25.02
CA PRO A 108 -37.03 18.93 26.09
C PRO A 108 -37.87 18.26 27.19
N GLU A 109 -37.50 18.46 28.45
CA GLU A 109 -38.30 18.03 29.61
C GLU A 109 -39.66 18.76 29.59
N PRO A 110 -40.76 18.09 30.01
CA PRO A 110 -42.05 18.75 30.13
C PRO A 110 -42.02 19.75 31.30
N GLU A 111 -42.54 20.96 31.06
CA GLU A 111 -42.65 22.00 32.10
C GLU A 111 -43.52 21.53 33.28
N PRO A 112 -43.15 21.88 34.53
CA PRO A 112 -43.95 21.52 35.69
C PRO A 112 -45.27 22.29 35.69
N ALA A 113 -46.37 21.59 35.99
CA ALA A 113 -47.69 22.19 36.11
C ALA A 113 -47.69 23.26 37.22
N MET A 114 -48.09 24.48 36.85
CA MET A 114 -48.27 25.60 37.77
C MET A 114 -49.41 25.27 38.75
N GLY A 115 -49.12 25.41 40.04
CA GLY A 115 -50.11 25.36 41.13
C GLY A 115 -50.94 26.62 41.24
#